data_AF-A0A2I0SSF7-F1
#
_entry.id   AF-A0A2I0SSF7-F1
#
_cell.length_a   1.000
_cell.length_b   1.000
_cell.length_c   1.000
_cell.angle_alpha   90.00
_cell.angle_beta   90.00
_cell.angle_gamma   90.00
#
_symmetry.space_group_name_H-M   'P 1'
#
loop_
_entity.id
_entity.type
_entity.pdbx_description
1 polymer ?
#
loop_
_entity_poly.entity_id
_entity_poly.type
_entity_poly.pdbx_seq_one_letter_code
_entity_poly.pdbx_strand_id
1 'polypeptide(L)'
;MPSKRTARIGALTVAAVCSTVSAVVLTTPAQADTVHIHDVQGTTRTSPLAGTKVTDVPGIVTGVRTYGSSKGFWYQDPTPDADPATSEGVFVFTSSAPKVAVGDSVTVTGTVSEYVPGGVSTGNQSVTEVTKPTVTVVSSGNPVPAATVVDAKSVPGTYAPAGDTAAGGSVNALPLEPAKYALDHYESLEGMNVQVADTRVVTATDPYTELWVTVKPHENATRRGGTVYGSYTSQNTGRIQIQSLGATADFPTANVGDKLTGVTAGPLDYNQFGGYTLVANQLGTLQKGGLERETTRKQARGELAVATYNVENLDPGDATFAAHASAIVNNLNAPDIVSLEEIQDNNGATDDGTVAADQTVNKLIDAIVAAGGPKYDWRSIDPVNDQDGGEPGGNIRQVFLFNPARVS
;
A
#
# COMPACT_ATOMS: atom_id res chain seq x y z
N MET A 1 87.18 6.82 8.69
CA MET A 1 85.79 6.32 8.83
C MET A 1 85.22 6.89 10.14
N PRO A 2 83.96 7.33 10.14
CA PRO A 2 83.49 8.64 10.64
C PRO A 2 83.45 8.71 12.18
N SER A 3 83.78 9.80 12.89
CA SER A 3 83.48 11.26 12.81
C SER A 3 82.05 11.64 13.22
N LYS A 4 81.92 12.30 14.39
CA LYS A 4 81.19 13.57 14.70
C LYS A 4 81.07 13.72 16.22
N ARG A 5 81.69 14.70 16.88
CA ARG A 5 81.54 16.19 16.90
C ARG A 5 80.48 16.69 17.88
N THR A 6 81.01 17.49 18.80
CA THR A 6 80.46 18.27 19.90
C THR A 6 79.51 19.39 19.49
N ALA A 7 78.64 19.74 20.44
CA ALA A 7 77.68 20.83 20.44
C ALA A 7 78.29 22.23 20.28
N ARG A 8 77.49 23.17 19.78
CA ARG A 8 77.43 24.56 20.27
C ARG A 8 76.14 25.25 19.81
N ILE A 9 75.54 25.93 20.77
CA ILE A 9 74.34 26.76 20.70
C ILE A 9 74.71 28.06 19.97
N GLY A 10 73.88 28.46 19.01
CA GLY A 10 73.94 29.76 18.34
C GLY A 10 72.58 30.43 18.40
N ALA A 11 72.53 31.59 19.06
CA ALA A 11 71.38 32.49 19.05
C ALA A 11 71.20 33.09 17.66
N LEU A 12 69.96 33.16 17.17
CA LEU A 12 69.62 33.95 15.99
C LEU A 12 68.57 35.01 16.33
N THR A 13 68.94 36.22 15.96
CA THR A 13 68.27 37.51 16.06
C THR A 13 66.98 37.56 15.25
N VAL A 14 65.93 38.14 15.84
CA VAL A 14 64.66 38.45 15.17
C VAL A 14 64.84 39.71 14.32
N ALA A 15 64.71 39.57 13.00
CA ALA A 15 64.55 40.70 12.08
C ALA A 15 63.07 40.78 11.68
N ALA A 16 62.36 41.81 12.17
CA ALA A 16 61.00 42.11 11.78
C ALA A 16 61.00 42.76 10.39
N VAL A 17 60.54 42.03 9.37
CA VAL A 17 60.27 42.57 8.04
C VAL A 17 58.75 42.74 7.92
N CYS A 18 58.27 43.97 8.03
CA CYS A 18 56.90 44.34 7.68
C CYS A 18 56.71 44.21 6.17
N SER A 19 56.22 43.05 5.72
CA SER A 19 55.72 42.87 4.36
C SER A 19 54.21 42.93 4.41
N THR A 20 53.62 44.02 3.92
CA THR A 20 52.17 44.12 3.69
C THR A 20 51.80 43.17 2.55
N VAL A 21 51.49 41.91 2.88
CA VAL A 21 50.84 40.99 1.96
C VAL A 21 49.39 41.40 1.90
N SER A 22 48.98 42.09 0.83
CA SER A 22 47.58 42.19 0.47
C SER A 22 47.09 40.78 0.12
N ALA A 23 46.53 40.09 1.11
CA ALA A 23 45.80 38.86 0.88
C ALA A 23 44.57 39.24 0.04
N VAL A 24 44.64 38.97 -1.27
CA VAL A 24 43.44 38.87 -2.09
C VAL A 24 42.72 37.65 -1.56
N VAL A 25 41.75 37.87 -0.68
CA VAL A 25 40.77 36.85 -0.31
C VAL A 25 39.95 36.61 -1.58
N LEU A 26 40.35 35.61 -2.36
CA LEU A 26 39.45 35.00 -3.32
C LEU A 26 38.37 34.33 -2.48
N THR A 27 37.27 35.02 -2.26
CA THR A 27 36.02 34.38 -1.86
C THR A 27 35.64 33.47 -3.03
N THR A 28 36.08 32.22 -2.99
CA THR A 28 35.37 31.17 -3.71
C THR A 28 33.92 31.30 -3.26
N PRO A 29 32.95 31.53 -4.17
CA PRO A 29 31.56 31.48 -3.76
C PRO A 29 31.40 30.14 -3.03
N ALA A 30 30.88 30.18 -1.81
CA ALA A 30 30.42 28.96 -1.16
C ALA A 30 29.44 28.34 -2.15
N GLN A 31 29.85 27.24 -2.77
CA GLN A 31 28.95 26.42 -3.55
C GLN A 31 27.93 25.96 -2.52
N ALA A 32 26.74 26.56 -2.53
CA ALA A 32 25.65 26.06 -1.72
C ALA A 32 25.55 24.57 -2.05
N ASP A 33 25.66 23.72 -1.04
CA ASP A 33 25.51 22.28 -1.25
C ASP A 33 24.19 22.07 -2.00
N THR A 34 24.29 21.40 -3.15
CA THR A 34 23.13 21.15 -4.01
C THR A 34 22.22 20.22 -3.23
N VAL A 35 20.95 20.58 -3.07
CA VAL A 35 19.97 19.72 -2.38
C VAL A 35 19.71 18.49 -3.26
N HIS A 36 19.87 17.31 -2.69
CA HIS A 36 19.58 16.03 -3.32
C HIS A 36 18.26 15.43 -2.83
N ILE A 37 17.80 14.35 -3.45
CA ILE A 37 16.51 13.75 -3.09
C ILE A 37 16.55 13.15 -1.68
N HIS A 38 17.67 12.54 -1.25
CA HIS A 38 17.84 12.09 0.14
C HIS A 38 17.74 13.23 1.18
N ASP A 39 18.12 14.47 0.83
CA ASP A 39 17.93 15.63 1.71
C ASP A 39 16.45 16.04 1.80
N VAL A 40 15.70 15.85 0.69
CA VAL A 40 14.25 16.08 0.65
C VAL A 40 13.53 15.02 1.48
N GLN A 41 13.90 13.75 1.39
CA GLN A 41 13.28 12.67 2.14
C GLN A 41 13.67 12.69 3.62
N GLY A 42 14.97 12.76 3.91
CA GLY A 42 15.50 12.70 5.27
C GLY A 42 15.42 11.30 5.90
N THR A 43 15.69 11.22 7.20
CA THR A 43 15.84 9.96 7.95
C THR A 43 14.64 9.63 8.85
N THR A 44 13.51 10.30 8.66
CA THR A 44 12.25 10.11 9.40
C THR A 44 11.08 10.02 8.41
N ARG A 45 9.85 9.83 8.89
CA ARG A 45 8.66 9.75 8.02
C ARG A 45 8.13 11.09 7.50
N THR A 46 8.83 12.16 7.84
CA THR A 46 8.44 13.50 7.45
C THR A 46 9.69 14.21 6.98
N SER A 47 9.60 14.86 5.84
CA SER A 47 10.70 15.60 5.27
C SER A 47 11.24 16.67 6.24
N PRO A 48 12.56 16.78 6.45
CA PRO A 48 13.16 17.90 7.16
C PRO A 48 13.01 19.23 6.39
N LEU A 49 12.66 19.16 5.10
CA LEU A 49 12.44 20.29 4.22
C LEU A 49 10.96 20.60 3.98
N ALA A 50 10.03 19.95 4.70
CA ALA A 50 8.60 20.22 4.58
C ALA A 50 8.28 21.73 4.70
N GLY A 51 7.53 22.28 3.74
CA GLY A 51 7.21 23.70 3.62
C GLY A 51 8.30 24.58 3.01
N THR A 52 9.49 24.03 2.76
CA THR A 52 10.64 24.74 2.18
C THR A 52 10.63 24.65 0.66
N LYS A 53 11.07 25.72 0.00
CA LYS A 53 11.30 25.72 -1.45
C LYS A 53 12.70 25.21 -1.75
N VAL A 54 12.78 24.09 -2.47
CA VAL A 54 14.04 23.53 -2.99
C VAL A 54 14.26 24.00 -4.43
N THR A 55 15.52 24.08 -4.85
CA THR A 55 15.92 24.62 -6.16
C THR A 55 16.80 23.62 -6.89
N ASP A 56 16.43 23.36 -8.15
CA ASP A 56 17.16 22.55 -9.12
C ASP A 56 17.62 21.17 -8.60
N VAL A 57 16.76 20.49 -7.83
CA VAL A 57 17.02 19.13 -7.34
C VAL A 57 17.11 18.17 -8.53
N PRO A 58 18.25 17.51 -8.76
CA PRO A 58 18.46 16.67 -9.93
C PRO A 58 17.87 15.26 -9.75
N GLY A 59 17.49 14.61 -10.85
CA GLY A 59 17.21 13.17 -10.86
C GLY A 59 16.73 12.64 -12.21
N ILE A 60 16.38 11.36 -12.27
CA ILE A 60 15.90 10.66 -13.47
C ILE A 60 14.45 10.23 -13.26
N VAL A 61 13.56 10.58 -14.20
CA VAL A 61 12.15 10.19 -14.15
C VAL A 61 12.01 8.67 -14.28
N THR A 62 11.38 8.04 -13.27
CA THR A 62 11.18 6.58 -13.16
C THR A 62 9.75 6.16 -13.47
N GLY A 63 8.77 7.05 -13.32
CA GLY A 63 7.36 6.77 -13.63
C GLY A 63 6.56 8.06 -13.83
N VAL A 64 5.51 8.01 -14.66
CA VAL A 64 4.66 9.17 -14.97
C VAL A 64 3.19 8.77 -14.80
N ARG A 65 2.50 9.41 -13.86
CA ARG A 65 1.05 9.22 -13.59
C ARG A 65 0.26 10.31 -14.32
N THR A 66 -0.45 9.92 -15.38
CA THR A 66 -1.22 10.85 -16.23
C THR A 66 -2.74 10.81 -15.98
N TYR A 67 -3.21 9.93 -15.11
CA TYR A 67 -4.62 9.73 -14.75
C TYR A 67 -4.87 10.05 -13.26
N GLY A 68 -6.14 10.03 -12.86
CA GLY A 68 -6.56 10.34 -11.49
C GLY A 68 -6.40 11.81 -11.12
N SER A 69 -6.65 12.11 -9.84
CA SER A 69 -6.46 13.44 -9.25
C SER A 69 -5.00 13.72 -8.87
N SER A 70 -4.21 12.69 -8.58
CA SER A 70 -2.78 12.77 -8.27
C SER A 70 -1.91 12.67 -9.53
N LYS A 71 -2.07 13.61 -10.47
CA LYS A 71 -1.22 13.66 -11.68
C LYS A 71 0.17 14.19 -11.32
N GLY A 72 1.20 13.49 -11.79
CA GLY A 72 2.58 13.78 -11.43
C GLY A 72 3.54 12.74 -11.97
N PHE A 73 4.78 12.75 -11.48
CA PHE A 73 5.80 11.79 -11.86
C PHE A 73 6.73 11.50 -10.69
N TRP A 74 7.30 10.30 -10.67
CA TRP A 74 8.38 9.94 -9.77
C TRP A 74 9.70 10.16 -10.49
N TYR A 75 10.69 10.63 -9.74
CA TYR A 75 12.07 10.69 -10.20
C TYR A 75 12.99 10.31 -9.04
N GLN A 76 14.15 9.78 -9.40
CA GLN A 76 15.09 9.20 -8.45
C GLN A 76 16.51 9.68 -8.73
N ASP A 77 17.30 9.87 -7.67
CA ASP A 77 18.69 10.28 -7.77
C ASP A 77 19.50 9.13 -8.41
N PRO A 78 20.20 9.35 -9.53
CA PRO A 78 21.05 8.34 -10.15
C PRO A 78 22.34 8.05 -9.37
N THR A 79 22.66 8.88 -8.38
CA THR A 79 23.84 8.82 -7.52
C THR A 79 23.42 8.75 -6.05
N PRO A 80 22.91 7.59 -5.59
CA PRO A 80 22.40 7.44 -4.25
C PRO A 80 23.49 7.64 -3.19
N ASP A 81 23.09 8.08 -2.00
CA ASP A 81 23.94 8.11 -0.82
C ASP A 81 24.20 6.68 -0.28
N ALA A 82 24.77 6.59 0.92
CA ALA A 82 25.05 5.31 1.58
C ALA A 82 24.14 5.04 2.80
N ASP A 83 23.17 5.91 3.09
CA ASP A 83 22.28 5.78 4.23
C ASP A 83 21.02 4.99 3.82
N PRO A 84 20.83 3.76 4.31
CA PRO A 84 19.64 2.99 3.97
C PRO A 84 18.34 3.61 4.52
N ALA A 85 18.42 4.64 5.38
CA ALA A 85 17.28 5.33 5.97
C ALA A 85 16.79 6.54 5.16
N THR A 86 17.46 6.92 4.08
CA THR A 86 17.05 7.99 3.17
C THR A 86 16.56 7.39 1.85
N SER A 87 15.37 7.80 1.41
CA SER A 87 14.92 7.46 0.06
C SER A 87 15.59 8.34 -0.98
N GLU A 88 15.88 7.75 -2.13
CA GLU A 88 16.45 8.45 -3.29
C GLU A 88 15.39 8.81 -4.32
N GLY A 89 14.13 8.42 -4.09
CA GLY A 89 13.00 8.72 -4.94
C GLY A 89 12.06 9.74 -4.31
N VAL A 90 11.38 10.54 -5.12
CA VAL A 90 10.33 11.43 -4.62
C VAL A 90 9.29 11.68 -5.71
N PHE A 91 8.05 11.92 -5.29
CA PHE A 91 6.95 12.26 -6.19
C PHE A 91 6.88 13.78 -6.45
N VAL A 92 6.60 14.16 -7.69
CA VAL A 92 6.36 15.55 -8.09
C VAL A 92 4.91 15.70 -8.53
N PHE A 93 4.12 16.39 -7.71
CA PHE A 93 2.72 16.66 -8.00
C PHE A 93 2.57 17.86 -8.95
N THR A 94 1.96 17.63 -10.12
CA THR A 94 1.83 18.64 -11.18
C THR A 94 0.41 19.16 -11.37
N SER A 95 -0.60 18.57 -10.69
CA SER A 95 -2.05 18.87 -10.84
C SER A 95 -2.63 18.74 -12.26
N SER A 96 -1.80 18.42 -13.23
CA SER A 96 -2.07 18.34 -14.67
C SER A 96 -1.13 17.31 -15.30
N ALA A 97 -1.40 16.87 -16.53
CA ALA A 97 -0.56 15.86 -17.17
C ALA A 97 0.90 16.36 -17.28
N PRO A 98 1.89 15.63 -16.72
CA PRO A 98 3.29 15.99 -16.85
C PRO A 98 3.76 16.00 -18.31
N LYS A 99 4.77 16.82 -18.62
CA LYS A 99 5.39 16.91 -19.96
C LYS A 99 6.76 16.23 -20.03
N VAL A 100 7.05 15.37 -19.06
CA VAL A 100 8.28 14.56 -18.99
C VAL A 100 8.00 13.11 -19.40
N ALA A 101 9.03 12.40 -19.79
CA ALA A 101 9.02 10.97 -20.08
C ALA A 101 9.94 10.21 -19.13
N VAL A 102 9.67 8.90 -18.94
CA VAL A 102 10.59 8.01 -18.23
C VAL A 102 11.96 8.02 -18.91
N GLY A 103 13.03 8.14 -18.12
CA GLY A 103 14.41 8.30 -18.60
C GLY A 103 14.81 9.75 -18.91
N ASP A 104 13.93 10.73 -18.71
CA ASP A 104 14.35 12.13 -18.71
C ASP A 104 15.19 12.42 -17.45
N SER A 105 16.35 13.04 -17.65
CA SER A 105 17.10 13.70 -16.58
C SER A 105 16.54 15.10 -16.41
N VAL A 106 16.12 15.42 -15.20
CA VAL A 106 15.45 16.68 -14.89
C VAL A 106 16.09 17.36 -13.70
N THR A 107 15.96 18.68 -13.62
CA THR A 107 16.04 19.42 -12.37
C THR A 107 14.65 19.92 -11.98
N VAL A 108 14.32 19.81 -10.70
CA VAL A 108 13.02 20.20 -10.15
C VAL A 108 13.21 21.30 -9.11
N THR A 109 12.53 22.42 -9.33
CA THR A 109 12.39 23.50 -8.35
C THR A 109 10.94 23.53 -7.88
N GLY A 110 10.68 23.51 -6.57
CA GLY A 110 9.31 23.46 -6.03
C GLY A 110 9.27 23.53 -4.51
N THR A 111 8.08 23.35 -3.93
CA THR A 111 7.89 23.34 -2.47
C THR A 111 7.69 21.91 -1.99
N VAL A 112 8.51 21.46 -1.05
CA VAL A 112 8.36 20.15 -0.42
C VAL A 112 7.15 20.18 0.51
N SER A 113 6.33 19.14 0.46
CA SER A 113 5.09 18.99 1.24
C SER A 113 4.92 17.56 1.71
N GLU A 114 4.25 17.42 2.86
CA GLU A 114 3.72 16.14 3.32
C GLU A 114 2.26 16.03 2.87
N TYR A 115 1.95 15.07 2.00
CA TYR A 115 0.60 14.80 1.56
C TYR A 115 0.07 13.55 2.27
N VAL A 116 -1.09 13.65 2.94
CA VAL A 116 -1.74 12.48 3.57
C VAL A 116 -2.84 11.96 2.65
N PRO A 117 -2.67 10.78 2.02
CA PRO A 117 -3.70 10.19 1.17
C PRO A 117 -5.00 9.96 1.95
N GLY A 118 -6.12 10.44 1.40
CA GLY A 118 -7.44 10.41 2.07
C GLY A 118 -7.65 11.50 3.13
N GLY A 119 -6.62 12.31 3.43
CA GLY A 119 -6.69 13.45 4.35
C GLY A 119 -6.19 13.14 5.76
N VAL A 120 -5.81 14.19 6.49
CA VAL A 120 -5.13 14.11 7.80
C VAL A 120 -5.93 13.38 8.90
N SER A 121 -7.26 13.30 8.78
CA SER A 121 -8.12 12.61 9.74
C SER A 121 -8.13 11.09 9.60
N THR A 122 -7.54 10.54 8.52
CA THR A 122 -7.51 9.10 8.26
C THR A 122 -6.54 8.33 9.14
N GLY A 123 -5.52 9.01 9.69
CA GLY A 123 -4.41 8.34 10.37
C GLY A 123 -3.43 7.62 9.43
N ASN A 124 -3.54 7.83 8.11
CA ASN A 124 -2.57 7.34 7.14
C ASN A 124 -1.20 8.02 7.31
N GLN A 125 -0.16 7.36 6.80
CA GLN A 125 1.15 7.97 6.61
C GLN A 125 1.06 9.09 5.58
N SER A 126 1.89 10.11 5.74
CA SER A 126 2.13 11.07 4.66
C SER A 126 3.06 10.47 3.61
N VAL A 127 3.05 11.09 2.45
CA VAL A 127 4.04 10.92 1.38
C VAL A 127 4.74 12.26 1.20
N THR A 128 6.06 12.25 1.13
CA THR A 128 6.84 13.44 0.80
C THR A 128 6.71 13.70 -0.72
N GLU A 129 6.26 14.91 -1.07
CA GLU A 129 6.12 15.32 -2.47
C GLU A 129 6.64 16.73 -2.74
N VAL A 130 6.99 17.01 -3.99
CA VAL A 130 7.31 18.36 -4.47
C VAL A 130 6.10 18.93 -5.20
N THR A 131 5.59 20.06 -4.71
CA THR A 131 4.44 20.78 -5.25
C THR A 131 4.84 22.07 -5.95
N LYS A 132 3.92 22.62 -6.77
CA LYS A 132 4.13 23.83 -7.59
C LYS A 132 5.46 23.78 -8.39
N PRO A 133 5.74 22.66 -9.10
CA PRO A 133 7.05 22.42 -9.66
C PRO A 133 7.32 23.29 -10.90
N THR A 134 8.57 23.72 -11.04
CA THR A 134 9.19 24.10 -12.31
C THR A 134 10.19 23.00 -12.66
N VAL A 135 10.00 22.38 -13.82
CA VAL A 135 10.78 21.23 -14.28
C VAL A 135 11.58 21.60 -15.51
N THR A 136 12.89 21.37 -15.47
CA THR A 136 13.79 21.54 -16.62
C THR A 136 14.29 20.17 -17.05
N VAL A 137 14.01 19.77 -18.30
CA VAL A 137 14.60 18.56 -18.88
C VAL A 137 16.01 18.88 -19.36
N VAL A 138 17.00 18.21 -18.77
CA VAL A 138 18.42 18.36 -19.09
C VAL A 138 18.81 17.44 -20.25
N SER A 139 18.30 16.21 -20.25
CA SER A 139 18.50 15.23 -21.32
C SER A 139 17.40 14.15 -21.28
N SER A 140 17.26 13.38 -22.37
CA SER A 140 16.22 12.35 -22.51
C SER A 140 16.81 11.00 -22.92
N GLY A 141 16.11 9.92 -22.60
CA GLY A 141 16.51 8.56 -22.98
C GLY A 141 17.65 7.98 -22.14
N ASN A 142 17.86 8.50 -20.92
CA ASN A 142 18.85 8.00 -19.99
C ASN A 142 18.43 6.66 -19.40
N PRO A 143 19.38 5.82 -18.95
CA PRO A 143 19.05 4.66 -18.14
C PRO A 143 18.36 5.09 -16.84
N VAL A 144 17.28 4.39 -16.49
CA VAL A 144 16.57 4.57 -15.22
C VAL A 144 17.36 3.86 -14.11
N PRO A 145 17.43 4.41 -12.88
CA PRO A 145 18.01 3.71 -11.74
C PRO A 145 17.44 2.29 -11.59
N ALA A 146 18.33 1.34 -11.28
CA ALA A 146 17.96 -0.06 -11.10
C ALA A 146 16.96 -0.19 -9.96
N ALA A 147 15.93 -1.01 -10.16
CA ALA A 147 14.89 -1.19 -9.17
C ALA A 147 15.43 -1.92 -7.92
N THR A 148 15.15 -1.38 -6.74
CA THR A 148 15.53 -2.01 -5.47
C THR A 148 14.73 -3.29 -5.26
N VAL A 149 15.41 -4.40 -4.98
CA VAL A 149 14.76 -5.69 -4.73
C VAL A 149 14.07 -5.67 -3.37
N VAL A 150 12.77 -5.93 -3.37
CA VAL A 150 11.95 -6.13 -2.19
C VAL A 150 11.51 -7.59 -2.13
N ASP A 151 12.12 -8.34 -1.21
CA ASP A 151 11.93 -9.78 -1.07
C ASP A 151 11.83 -10.23 0.40
N ALA A 152 11.69 -11.53 0.61
CA ALA A 152 11.57 -12.10 1.96
C ALA A 152 12.80 -11.83 2.84
N LYS A 153 13.97 -11.58 2.25
CA LYS A 153 15.23 -11.32 2.95
C LYS A 153 15.39 -9.83 3.26
N SER A 154 14.94 -8.94 2.37
CA SER A 154 15.05 -7.49 2.57
C SER A 154 14.07 -6.98 3.63
N VAL A 155 12.86 -7.55 3.71
CA VAL A 155 11.79 -7.06 4.59
C VAL A 155 11.92 -7.63 6.02
N PRO A 156 12.09 -6.80 7.07
CA PRO A 156 12.16 -7.25 8.46
C PRO A 156 10.90 -7.97 8.97
N GLY A 157 11.04 -8.78 10.03
CA GLY A 157 9.93 -9.53 10.63
C GLY A 157 9.07 -8.74 11.63
N THR A 158 9.61 -7.66 12.19
CA THR A 158 8.84 -6.76 13.06
C THR A 158 8.16 -5.71 12.19
N TYR A 159 6.87 -5.43 12.43
CA TYR A 159 6.12 -4.52 11.54
C TYR A 159 6.53 -3.06 11.72
N ALA A 160 6.39 -2.51 12.93
CA ALA A 160 6.61 -1.10 13.22
C ALA A 160 7.32 -0.90 14.58
N PRO A 161 8.03 0.23 14.78
CA PRO A 161 8.51 0.62 16.10
C PRO A 161 7.35 0.90 17.07
N ALA A 162 7.66 0.86 18.37
CA ALA A 162 6.77 1.46 19.36
C ALA A 162 6.78 2.99 19.17
N GLY A 163 5.60 3.59 19.16
CA GLY A 163 5.46 5.04 19.02
C GLY A 163 5.95 5.83 20.22
N ASP A 164 6.28 7.10 20.00
CA ASP A 164 6.67 8.02 21.05
C ASP A 164 5.47 8.38 21.93
N THR A 165 5.51 7.93 23.19
CA THR A 165 4.47 8.22 24.20
C THR A 165 4.26 9.71 24.45
N ALA A 166 5.29 10.56 24.28
CA ALA A 166 5.17 12.00 24.42
C ALA A 166 4.44 12.64 23.22
N ALA A 167 4.42 11.96 22.07
CA ALA A 167 3.73 12.34 20.85
C ALA A 167 2.47 11.48 20.60
N GLY A 168 1.82 10.99 21.67
CA GLY A 168 0.58 10.22 21.56
C GLY A 168 0.72 8.86 20.86
N GLY A 169 1.92 8.28 20.87
CA GLY A 169 2.22 7.03 20.17
C GLY A 169 2.54 7.21 18.68
N SER A 170 2.84 8.44 18.23
CA SER A 170 3.29 8.68 16.86
C SER A 170 4.68 8.09 16.59
N VAL A 171 4.89 7.61 15.37
CA VAL A 171 6.19 7.12 14.88
C VAL A 171 6.86 8.10 13.90
N ASN A 172 6.23 9.24 13.62
CA ASN A 172 6.64 10.11 12.51
C ASN A 172 8.01 10.76 12.74
N ALA A 173 8.29 11.21 13.96
CA ALA A 173 9.55 11.86 14.32
C ALA A 173 10.66 10.87 14.72
N LEU A 174 10.38 9.56 14.70
CA LEU A 174 11.38 8.56 15.02
C LEU A 174 12.32 8.37 13.82
N PRO A 175 13.65 8.26 14.05
CA PRO A 175 14.58 7.83 13.01
C PRO A 175 14.17 6.47 12.46
N LEU A 176 14.23 6.32 11.14
CA LEU A 176 13.93 5.05 10.48
C LEU A 176 15.00 4.01 10.86
N GLU A 177 14.57 2.79 11.19
CA GLU A 177 15.41 1.61 11.33
C GLU A 177 15.03 0.54 10.26
N PRO A 178 15.34 0.74 8.97
CA PRO A 178 14.90 -0.12 7.84
C PRO A 178 15.30 -1.59 7.96
N ALA A 179 16.40 -1.89 8.66
CA ALA A 179 16.85 -3.26 8.90
C ALA A 179 16.05 -3.99 9.99
N LYS A 180 15.21 -3.28 10.74
CA LYS A 180 14.53 -3.78 11.94
C LYS A 180 13.02 -3.81 11.81
N TYR A 181 12.44 -2.80 11.15
CA TYR A 181 10.99 -2.67 10.98
C TYR A 181 10.59 -2.65 9.51
N ALA A 182 9.59 -3.44 9.13
CA ALA A 182 9.06 -3.48 7.78
C ALA A 182 8.49 -2.13 7.34
N LEU A 183 7.80 -1.43 8.24
CA LEU A 183 7.24 -0.12 7.97
C LEU A 183 8.33 0.95 7.75
N ASP A 184 9.49 0.83 8.40
CA ASP A 184 10.63 1.72 8.17
C ASP A 184 11.37 1.35 6.87
N HIS A 185 11.42 0.06 6.53
CA HIS A 185 11.98 -0.40 5.26
C HIS A 185 11.23 0.16 4.06
N TYR A 186 9.90 0.07 4.07
CA TYR A 186 9.11 0.63 2.98
C TYR A 186 9.17 2.16 2.92
N GLU A 187 9.21 2.83 4.08
CA GLU A 187 9.40 4.28 4.13
C GLU A 187 10.72 4.72 3.49
N SER A 188 11.82 4.02 3.82
CA SER A 188 13.13 4.31 3.22
C SER A 188 13.20 4.06 1.70
N LEU A 189 12.14 3.50 1.11
CA LEU A 189 12.00 3.27 -0.32
C LEU A 189 10.90 4.13 -0.95
N GLU A 190 10.30 5.07 -0.22
CA GLU A 190 9.21 5.91 -0.71
C GLU A 190 9.59 6.62 -2.02
N GLY A 191 8.81 6.43 -3.07
CA GLY A 191 9.05 7.03 -4.38
C GLY A 191 10.18 6.40 -5.20
N MET A 192 10.99 5.51 -4.62
CA MET A 192 12.02 4.77 -5.37
C MET A 192 11.39 3.75 -6.30
N ASN A 193 12.06 3.49 -7.42
CA ASN A 193 11.75 2.35 -8.26
C ASN A 193 12.11 1.06 -7.50
N VAL A 194 11.12 0.21 -7.23
CA VAL A 194 11.29 -1.07 -6.54
C VAL A 194 10.86 -2.23 -7.43
N GLN A 195 11.29 -3.44 -7.09
CA GLN A 195 10.84 -4.64 -7.76
C GLN A 195 10.56 -5.78 -6.78
N VAL A 196 9.54 -6.57 -7.13
CA VAL A 196 9.23 -7.86 -6.52
C VAL A 196 9.27 -8.92 -7.61
N ALA A 197 9.51 -10.18 -7.25
CA ALA A 197 9.50 -11.27 -8.20
C ALA A 197 8.84 -12.53 -7.64
N ASP A 198 8.16 -13.27 -8.52
CA ASP A 198 7.62 -14.60 -8.22
C ASP A 198 6.72 -14.63 -6.97
N THR A 199 5.85 -13.62 -6.83
CA THR A 199 5.04 -13.38 -5.65
C THR A 199 3.67 -14.05 -5.73
N ARG A 200 3.20 -14.55 -4.59
CA ARG A 200 1.84 -15.12 -4.44
C ARG A 200 0.84 -13.98 -4.33
N VAL A 201 -0.25 -14.06 -5.10
CA VAL A 201 -1.40 -13.15 -5.03
C VAL A 201 -2.27 -13.55 -3.83
N VAL A 202 -2.63 -12.57 -3.00
CA VAL A 202 -3.32 -12.79 -1.71
C VAL A 202 -4.71 -12.16 -1.65
N THR A 203 -5.12 -11.45 -2.70
CA THR A 203 -6.48 -10.93 -2.93
C THR A 203 -6.86 -11.11 -4.40
N ALA A 204 -8.16 -11.12 -4.73
CA ALA A 204 -8.57 -10.98 -6.11
C ALA A 204 -8.19 -9.58 -6.65
N THR A 205 -8.04 -9.46 -7.97
CA THR A 205 -7.95 -8.15 -8.62
C THR A 205 -9.25 -7.39 -8.41
N ASP A 206 -9.15 -6.15 -7.95
CA ASP A 206 -10.29 -5.30 -7.68
C ASP A 206 -10.68 -4.41 -8.90
N PRO A 207 -11.80 -3.67 -8.82
CA PRO A 207 -12.25 -2.79 -9.91
C PRO A 207 -11.31 -1.62 -10.23
N TYR A 208 -10.34 -1.32 -9.35
CA TYR A 208 -9.37 -0.23 -9.51
C TYR A 208 -8.07 -0.71 -10.17
N THR A 209 -8.05 -1.95 -10.68
CA THR A 209 -6.86 -2.60 -11.24
C THR A 209 -5.72 -2.71 -10.23
N GLU A 210 -6.11 -3.09 -9.01
CA GLU A 210 -5.20 -3.35 -7.91
C GLU A 210 -5.31 -4.80 -7.46
N LEU A 211 -4.21 -5.35 -6.96
CA LEU A 211 -4.19 -6.63 -6.26
C LEU A 211 -3.14 -6.60 -5.16
N TRP A 212 -3.22 -7.49 -4.18
CA TRP A 212 -2.19 -7.63 -3.17
C TRP A 212 -1.37 -8.88 -3.41
N VAL A 213 -0.06 -8.76 -3.16
CA VAL A 213 0.87 -9.89 -3.13
C VAL A 213 1.56 -9.99 -1.79
N THR A 214 2.27 -11.10 -1.56
CA THR A 214 3.28 -11.19 -0.50
C THR A 214 4.67 -11.43 -1.07
N VAL A 215 5.64 -10.66 -0.58
CA VAL A 215 7.08 -10.90 -0.83
C VAL A 215 7.67 -11.94 0.13
N LYS A 216 6.89 -12.39 1.13
CA LYS A 216 7.23 -13.46 2.07
C LYS A 216 6.33 -14.68 1.83
N PRO A 217 6.73 -15.64 0.98
CA PRO A 217 5.87 -16.72 0.53
C PRO A 217 5.21 -17.54 1.66
N HIS A 218 5.92 -17.71 2.78
CA HIS A 218 5.50 -18.52 3.92
C HIS A 218 4.87 -17.72 5.07
N GLU A 219 4.84 -16.39 5.01
CA GLU A 219 4.23 -15.58 6.07
C GLU A 219 2.72 -15.79 6.08
N ASN A 220 2.22 -16.37 7.17
CA ASN A 220 0.80 -16.57 7.48
C ASN A 220 -0.04 -17.15 6.31
N ALA A 221 0.53 -18.03 5.50
CA ALA A 221 -0.13 -18.58 4.33
C ALA A 221 -1.32 -19.49 4.71
N THR A 222 -2.49 -19.28 4.09
CA THR A 222 -3.62 -20.20 4.19
C THR A 222 -3.45 -21.38 3.23
N ARG A 223 -4.18 -22.47 3.48
CA ARG A 223 -4.23 -23.63 2.56
C ARG A 223 -4.65 -23.26 1.13
N ARG A 224 -5.42 -22.18 0.96
CA ARG A 224 -5.92 -21.71 -0.34
C ARG A 224 -5.06 -20.61 -0.96
N GLY A 225 -3.90 -20.32 -0.38
CA GLY A 225 -2.98 -19.32 -0.91
C GLY A 225 -3.34 -17.88 -0.57
N GLY A 226 -4.21 -17.66 0.42
CA GLY A 226 -4.42 -16.35 1.05
C GLY A 226 -3.43 -16.11 2.18
N THR A 227 -3.56 -14.98 2.86
CA THR A 227 -2.72 -14.64 4.02
C THR A 227 -3.60 -14.33 5.22
N VAL A 228 -3.40 -15.04 6.33
CA VAL A 228 -4.13 -14.83 7.58
C VAL A 228 -3.65 -13.52 8.21
N TYR A 229 -4.60 -12.68 8.64
CA TYR A 229 -4.29 -11.58 9.56
C TYR A 229 -4.32 -12.13 10.99
N GLY A 230 -3.18 -12.16 11.66
CA GLY A 230 -3.07 -12.78 12.99
C GLY A 230 -3.66 -11.91 14.10
N SER A 231 -3.19 -10.67 14.21
CA SER A 231 -3.61 -9.69 15.23
C SER A 231 -2.97 -8.33 14.94
N TYR A 232 -3.31 -7.31 15.74
CA TYR A 232 -2.62 -6.01 15.76
C TYR A 232 -1.14 -6.07 16.19
N THR A 233 -0.63 -7.23 16.59
CA THR A 233 0.78 -7.45 16.93
C THR A 233 1.45 -8.50 16.02
N SER A 234 0.70 -9.00 15.03
CA SER A 234 1.11 -10.05 14.09
C SER A 234 0.67 -9.68 12.67
N GLN A 235 0.96 -8.44 12.27
CA GLN A 235 0.73 -7.94 10.92
C GLN A 235 1.56 -8.70 9.88
N ASN A 236 1.06 -8.74 8.65
CA ASN A 236 1.77 -9.33 7.53
C ASN A 236 2.76 -8.33 6.94
N THR A 237 4.03 -8.47 7.30
CA THR A 237 5.10 -7.55 6.90
C THR A 237 5.41 -7.59 5.42
N GLY A 238 5.20 -8.74 4.76
CA GLY A 238 5.49 -8.92 3.34
C GLY A 238 4.38 -8.47 2.40
N ARG A 239 3.25 -7.95 2.90
CA ARG A 239 2.09 -7.59 2.07
C ARG A 239 2.33 -6.26 1.36
N ILE A 240 2.25 -6.26 0.02
CA ILE A 240 2.41 -5.07 -0.83
C ILE A 240 1.27 -5.05 -1.85
N GLN A 241 0.67 -3.89 -2.07
CA GLN A 241 -0.31 -3.72 -3.14
C GLN A 241 0.42 -3.51 -4.47
N ILE A 242 -0.08 -4.09 -5.54
CA ILE A 242 0.35 -3.81 -6.91
C ILE A 242 -0.79 -3.04 -7.58
N GLN A 243 -0.47 -1.87 -8.14
CA GLN A 243 -1.38 -1.06 -8.93
C GLN A 243 -0.79 -0.88 -10.33
N SER A 244 -1.62 -0.80 -11.37
CA SER A 244 -1.14 -0.47 -12.72
C SER A 244 -0.73 1.00 -12.83
N LEU A 245 0.46 1.28 -13.38
CA LEU A 245 0.79 2.59 -13.99
C LEU A 245 0.48 2.62 -15.50
N GLY A 246 0.39 1.43 -16.11
CA GLY A 246 0.11 1.23 -17.54
C GLY A 246 -1.38 1.19 -17.86
N ALA A 247 -1.72 0.68 -19.05
CA ALA A 247 -3.11 0.53 -19.45
C ALA A 247 -3.85 -0.46 -18.54
N THR A 248 -5.04 -0.09 -18.09
CA THR A 248 -5.87 -0.92 -17.20
C THR A 248 -6.21 -2.28 -17.82
N ALA A 249 -6.33 -2.35 -19.15
CA ALA A 249 -6.58 -3.58 -19.89
C ALA A 249 -5.43 -4.61 -19.81
N ASP A 250 -4.21 -4.17 -19.51
CA ASP A 250 -3.04 -5.04 -19.38
C ASP A 250 -2.89 -5.59 -17.96
N PHE A 251 -3.66 -5.08 -17.00
CA PHE A 251 -3.63 -5.56 -15.63
C PHE A 251 -4.38 -6.90 -15.50
N PRO A 252 -3.77 -7.93 -14.89
CA PRO A 252 -4.30 -9.28 -14.90
C PRO A 252 -5.50 -9.41 -13.95
N THR A 253 -6.49 -10.18 -14.36
CA THR A 253 -7.56 -10.63 -13.47
C THR A 253 -7.07 -11.82 -12.65
N ALA A 254 -6.59 -11.57 -11.44
CA ALA A 254 -6.05 -12.56 -10.52
C ALA A 254 -7.07 -12.97 -9.44
N ASN A 255 -6.84 -14.12 -8.84
CA ASN A 255 -7.55 -14.58 -7.64
C ASN A 255 -6.54 -15.04 -6.57
N VAL A 256 -7.00 -15.18 -5.33
CA VAL A 256 -6.21 -15.69 -4.22
C VAL A 256 -5.54 -17.02 -4.60
N GLY A 257 -4.25 -17.12 -4.33
CA GLY A 257 -3.45 -18.32 -4.64
C GLY A 257 -2.89 -18.36 -6.07
N ASP A 258 -3.27 -17.43 -6.95
CA ASP A 258 -2.52 -17.19 -8.19
C ASP A 258 -1.10 -16.68 -7.87
N LYS A 259 -0.23 -16.66 -8.87
CA LYS A 259 1.16 -16.18 -8.75
C LYS A 259 1.48 -15.16 -9.83
N LEU A 260 2.08 -14.03 -9.48
CA LEU A 260 2.76 -13.15 -10.44
C LEU A 260 4.19 -13.66 -10.62
N THR A 261 4.47 -14.28 -11.75
CA THR A 261 5.78 -14.84 -12.09
C THR A 261 6.67 -13.83 -12.80
N GLY A 262 7.98 -13.92 -12.57
CA GLY A 262 8.93 -12.92 -13.07
C GLY A 262 8.84 -11.59 -12.31
N VAL A 263 9.44 -10.55 -12.89
CA VAL A 263 9.62 -9.25 -12.23
C VAL A 263 8.41 -8.34 -12.45
N THR A 264 7.87 -7.83 -11.34
CA THR A 264 6.97 -6.67 -11.29
C THR A 264 7.74 -5.51 -10.69
N ALA A 265 7.77 -4.36 -11.36
CA ALA A 265 8.57 -3.21 -10.95
C ALA A 265 7.85 -1.88 -11.22
N GLY A 266 8.22 -0.86 -10.43
CA GLY A 266 7.70 0.49 -10.52
C GLY A 266 7.97 1.30 -9.25
N PRO A 267 7.61 2.59 -9.23
CA PRO A 267 7.73 3.42 -8.03
C PRO A 267 6.92 2.87 -6.85
N LEU A 268 7.49 2.93 -5.65
CA LEU A 268 6.77 2.67 -4.39
C LEU A 268 6.01 3.93 -3.96
N ASP A 269 4.74 3.79 -3.64
CA ASP A 269 3.83 4.87 -3.23
C ASP A 269 3.06 4.43 -1.97
N TYR A 270 2.25 5.33 -1.41
CA TYR A 270 1.33 5.04 -0.32
C TYR A 270 -0.08 5.50 -0.69
N ASN A 271 -1.09 4.65 -0.50
CA ASN A 271 -2.45 4.92 -0.99
C ASN A 271 -3.41 5.36 0.14
N GLN A 272 -4.58 5.91 -0.24
CA GLN A 272 -5.60 6.42 0.68
C GLN A 272 -6.32 5.34 1.51
N PHE A 273 -6.27 4.08 1.08
CA PHE A 273 -6.85 2.93 1.78
C PHE A 273 -5.81 2.21 2.67
N GLY A 274 -4.61 2.78 2.80
CA GLY A 274 -3.53 2.31 3.64
C GLY A 274 -2.60 1.28 2.98
N GLY A 275 -1.34 1.34 3.39
CA GLY A 275 -0.28 0.42 2.96
C GLY A 275 0.49 0.87 1.71
N TYR A 276 1.70 0.33 1.59
CA TYR A 276 2.57 0.63 0.46
C TYR A 276 2.13 -0.09 -0.82
N THR A 277 2.25 0.63 -1.92
CA THR A 277 1.77 0.26 -3.24
C THR A 277 2.91 0.36 -4.24
N LEU A 278 3.25 -0.74 -4.91
CA LEU A 278 4.11 -0.73 -6.08
C LEU A 278 3.27 -0.35 -7.29
N VAL A 279 3.51 0.86 -7.82
CA VAL A 279 2.79 1.41 -8.98
C VAL A 279 3.49 0.94 -10.25
N ALA A 280 3.08 -0.24 -10.73
CA ALA A 280 3.80 -1.05 -11.70
C ALA A 280 3.83 -0.43 -13.11
N ASN A 281 5.03 -0.15 -13.61
CA ASN A 281 5.30 0.15 -15.03
C ASN A 281 5.77 -1.10 -15.80
N GLN A 282 6.19 -2.13 -15.08
CA GLN A 282 6.48 -3.46 -15.57
C GLN A 282 5.73 -4.46 -14.69
N LEU A 283 5.04 -5.41 -15.32
CA LEU A 283 4.23 -6.39 -14.60
C LEU A 283 4.68 -7.82 -14.92
N GLY A 284 4.78 -8.63 -13.88
CA GLY A 284 5.00 -10.07 -14.00
C GLY A 284 3.83 -10.77 -14.72
N THR A 285 4.07 -12.01 -15.14
CA THR A 285 3.05 -12.82 -15.82
C THR A 285 2.19 -13.56 -14.79
N LEU A 286 0.87 -13.40 -14.88
CA LEU A 286 -0.05 -14.14 -14.01
C LEU A 286 -0.07 -15.63 -14.36
N GLN A 287 0.25 -16.46 -13.37
CA GLN A 287 0.06 -17.90 -13.37
C GLN A 287 -1.13 -18.26 -12.49
N LYS A 288 -2.13 -18.93 -13.06
CA LYS A 288 -3.32 -19.38 -12.34
C LYS A 288 -3.01 -20.48 -11.34
N GLY A 289 -3.48 -20.31 -10.10
CA GLY A 289 -3.41 -21.29 -9.02
C GLY A 289 -4.51 -22.35 -9.09
N GLY A 290 -5.53 -22.15 -9.94
CA GLY A 290 -6.60 -23.11 -10.15
C GLY A 290 -7.53 -23.27 -8.95
N LEU A 291 -7.70 -22.22 -8.13
CA LEU A 291 -8.59 -22.26 -6.98
C LEU A 291 -10.04 -22.44 -7.45
N GLU A 292 -10.67 -23.50 -6.99
CA GLU A 292 -12.08 -23.80 -7.22
C GLU A 292 -12.91 -23.45 -5.98
N ARG A 293 -14.20 -23.16 -6.19
CA ARG A 293 -15.14 -22.93 -5.07
C ARG A 293 -15.24 -24.19 -4.23
N GLU A 294 -15.17 -24.03 -2.91
CA GLU A 294 -15.31 -25.16 -2.00
C GLU A 294 -16.71 -25.77 -2.07
N THR A 295 -16.78 -27.08 -1.83
CA THR A 295 -18.03 -27.80 -1.66
C THR A 295 -17.98 -28.63 -0.39
N THR A 296 -19.12 -28.77 0.27
CA THR A 296 -19.29 -29.70 1.38
C THR A 296 -19.79 -31.05 0.83
N ARG A 297 -19.90 -32.05 1.70
CA ARG A 297 -20.79 -33.18 1.42
C ARG A 297 -22.17 -32.89 2.01
N LYS A 298 -23.19 -33.57 1.48
CA LYS A 298 -24.49 -33.61 2.14
C LYS A 298 -24.40 -34.25 3.54
N GLN A 299 -25.17 -33.71 4.48
CA GLN A 299 -25.37 -34.27 5.82
C GLN A 299 -26.03 -35.65 5.76
N ALA A 300 -25.59 -36.56 6.63
CA ALA A 300 -26.25 -37.84 6.82
C ALA A 300 -27.54 -37.66 7.64
N ARG A 301 -28.39 -38.70 7.66
CA ARG A 301 -29.70 -38.65 8.34
C ARG A 301 -29.62 -38.31 9.84
N GLY A 302 -28.54 -38.70 10.52
CA GLY A 302 -28.31 -38.44 11.94
C GLY A 302 -27.44 -37.21 12.23
N GLU A 303 -27.09 -36.42 11.21
CA GLU A 303 -26.22 -35.25 11.34
C GLU A 303 -27.02 -33.97 11.11
N LEU A 304 -26.65 -32.91 11.84
CA LEU A 304 -27.14 -31.56 11.62
C LEU A 304 -26.06 -30.78 10.85
N ALA A 305 -26.39 -30.26 9.67
CA ALA A 305 -25.52 -29.33 8.94
C ALA A 305 -25.82 -27.89 9.34
N VAL A 306 -24.79 -27.17 9.77
CA VAL A 306 -24.84 -25.75 10.11
C VAL A 306 -23.75 -25.02 9.32
N ALA A 307 -24.11 -23.90 8.70
CA ALA A 307 -23.15 -23.04 7.99
C ALA A 307 -23.31 -21.57 8.43
N THR A 308 -22.22 -20.82 8.38
CA THR A 308 -22.26 -19.35 8.33
C THR A 308 -22.01 -18.92 6.88
N TYR A 309 -22.70 -17.88 6.43
CA TYR A 309 -22.58 -17.42 5.05
C TYR A 309 -22.88 -15.93 4.95
N ASN A 310 -21.89 -15.15 4.54
CA ASN A 310 -22.03 -13.71 4.31
C ASN A 310 -22.58 -13.46 2.90
N VAL A 311 -23.61 -12.62 2.80
CA VAL A 311 -24.29 -12.28 1.53
C VAL A 311 -23.90 -10.90 0.97
N GLU A 312 -22.95 -10.20 1.60
CA GLU A 312 -22.38 -8.91 1.15
C GLU A 312 -23.44 -7.82 0.98
N ASN A 313 -23.93 -7.28 2.09
CA ASN A 313 -24.93 -6.20 2.16
C ASN A 313 -26.21 -6.42 1.34
N LEU A 314 -26.69 -7.66 1.23
CA LEU A 314 -27.78 -8.03 0.32
C LEU A 314 -29.10 -7.28 0.62
N ASP A 315 -29.66 -6.62 -0.40
CA ASP A 315 -30.96 -5.94 -0.40
C ASP A 315 -31.79 -6.26 -1.68
N PRO A 316 -33.09 -5.94 -1.76
CA PRO A 316 -33.92 -6.31 -2.91
C PRO A 316 -33.51 -5.71 -4.26
N GLY A 317 -32.65 -4.68 -4.29
CA GLY A 317 -32.04 -4.11 -5.48
C GLY A 317 -30.94 -4.96 -6.10
N ASP A 318 -30.34 -5.89 -5.34
CA ASP A 318 -29.21 -6.68 -5.80
C ASP A 318 -29.55 -7.73 -6.85
N ALA A 319 -28.56 -8.01 -7.69
CA ALA A 319 -28.59 -9.05 -8.73
C ALA A 319 -27.98 -10.39 -8.27
N THR A 320 -27.44 -10.48 -7.05
CA THR A 320 -26.62 -11.61 -6.57
C THR A 320 -27.42 -12.75 -5.93
N PHE A 321 -28.74 -12.60 -5.71
CA PHE A 321 -29.61 -13.61 -5.08
C PHE A 321 -29.45 -15.02 -5.65
N ALA A 322 -29.45 -15.15 -6.99
CA ALA A 322 -29.30 -16.45 -7.64
C ALA A 322 -27.92 -17.09 -7.40
N ALA A 323 -26.87 -16.26 -7.28
CA ALA A 323 -25.52 -16.73 -6.99
C ALA A 323 -25.40 -17.22 -5.53
N HIS A 324 -25.94 -16.46 -4.56
CA HIS A 324 -25.99 -16.88 -3.16
C HIS A 324 -26.83 -18.14 -2.98
N ALA A 325 -28.00 -18.22 -3.60
CA ALA A 325 -28.85 -19.40 -3.58
C ALA A 325 -28.14 -20.63 -4.16
N SER A 326 -27.46 -20.49 -5.30
CA SER A 326 -26.68 -21.58 -5.89
C SER A 326 -25.53 -22.01 -4.97
N ALA A 327 -24.85 -21.08 -4.30
CA ALA A 327 -23.80 -21.42 -3.33
C ALA A 327 -24.38 -22.19 -2.12
N ILE A 328 -25.50 -21.75 -1.55
CA ILE A 328 -26.14 -22.43 -0.43
C ILE A 328 -26.60 -23.85 -0.82
N VAL A 329 -27.19 -24.01 -2.01
CA VAL A 329 -27.73 -25.29 -2.45
C VAL A 329 -26.63 -26.24 -2.94
N ASN A 330 -25.76 -25.77 -3.83
CA ASN A 330 -24.84 -26.62 -4.57
C ASN A 330 -23.43 -26.69 -3.95
N ASN A 331 -22.96 -25.60 -3.33
CA ASN A 331 -21.66 -25.59 -2.66
C ASN A 331 -21.78 -26.07 -1.20
N LEU A 332 -22.72 -25.53 -0.44
CA LEU A 332 -22.94 -25.92 0.97
C LEU A 332 -23.85 -27.15 1.13
N ASN A 333 -24.40 -27.68 0.04
CA ASN A 333 -25.30 -28.85 0.02
C ASN A 333 -26.60 -28.68 0.83
N ALA A 334 -27.17 -27.47 0.83
CA ALA A 334 -28.39 -27.12 1.56
C ALA A 334 -28.34 -27.55 3.05
N PRO A 335 -27.56 -26.82 3.87
CA PRO A 335 -27.47 -27.06 5.31
C PRO A 335 -28.83 -27.05 6.01
N ASP A 336 -28.95 -27.69 7.17
CA ASP A 336 -30.21 -27.64 7.93
C ASP A 336 -30.42 -26.26 8.59
N ILE A 337 -29.32 -25.56 8.93
CA ILE A 337 -29.31 -24.19 9.45
C ILE A 337 -28.25 -23.38 8.70
N VAL A 338 -28.59 -22.16 8.29
CA VAL A 338 -27.65 -21.17 7.74
C VAL A 338 -27.75 -19.88 8.56
N SER A 339 -26.66 -19.49 9.18
CA SER A 339 -26.49 -18.16 9.78
C SER A 339 -26.00 -17.21 8.70
N LEU A 340 -26.88 -16.34 8.22
CA LEU A 340 -26.58 -15.32 7.24
C LEU A 340 -26.02 -14.08 7.92
N GLU A 341 -24.91 -13.59 7.38
CA GLU A 341 -24.33 -12.30 7.73
C GLU A 341 -24.63 -11.31 6.59
N GLU A 342 -24.77 -10.04 6.95
CA GLU A 342 -24.91 -8.93 6.01
C GLU A 342 -26.23 -8.84 5.23
N ILE A 343 -27.36 -9.17 5.87
CA ILE A 343 -28.69 -8.89 5.30
C ILE A 343 -29.09 -7.44 5.59
N GLN A 344 -29.51 -6.71 4.58
CA GLN A 344 -30.03 -5.35 4.71
C GLN A 344 -31.56 -5.29 4.78
N ASP A 345 -32.03 -4.10 5.11
CA ASP A 345 -33.42 -3.69 5.02
C ASP A 345 -34.03 -3.86 3.61
N ASN A 346 -35.35 -3.83 3.56
CA ASN A 346 -36.14 -3.94 2.34
C ASN A 346 -35.87 -2.82 1.32
N ASN A 347 -35.20 -1.74 1.72
CA ASN A 347 -34.88 -0.57 0.92
C ASN A 347 -33.35 -0.34 0.76
N GLY A 348 -32.53 -1.32 1.17
CA GLY A 348 -31.08 -1.25 1.14
C GLY A 348 -30.55 -0.06 1.95
N ALA A 349 -29.52 0.62 1.46
CA ALA A 349 -28.92 1.78 2.11
C ALA A 349 -29.78 3.08 2.13
N THR A 350 -31.08 3.01 1.81
CA THR A 350 -31.94 4.19 1.83
C THR A 350 -32.29 4.56 3.28
N ASP A 351 -31.74 5.68 3.76
CA ASP A 351 -31.96 6.17 5.13
C ASP A 351 -33.33 6.88 5.29
N ASP A 352 -34.39 6.08 5.44
CA ASP A 352 -35.78 6.56 5.62
C ASP A 352 -36.48 6.02 6.89
N GLY A 353 -35.75 5.32 7.76
CA GLY A 353 -36.27 4.71 8.99
C GLY A 353 -36.82 3.30 8.83
N THR A 354 -36.77 2.71 7.63
CA THR A 354 -37.10 1.30 7.42
C THR A 354 -36.09 0.41 8.15
N VAL A 355 -36.58 -0.52 8.96
CA VAL A 355 -35.77 -1.56 9.63
C VAL A 355 -36.25 -2.97 9.34
N ALA A 356 -37.22 -3.15 8.44
CA ALA A 356 -37.76 -4.46 8.09
C ALA A 356 -36.95 -5.10 6.95
N ALA A 357 -36.66 -6.41 7.06
CA ALA A 357 -35.90 -7.18 6.06
C ALA A 357 -36.66 -8.40 5.49
N ASP A 358 -37.98 -8.48 5.72
CA ASP A 358 -38.79 -9.63 5.31
C ASP A 358 -38.83 -9.82 3.79
N GLN A 359 -38.81 -8.75 2.99
CA GLN A 359 -38.78 -8.84 1.54
C GLN A 359 -37.42 -9.33 1.05
N THR A 360 -36.33 -8.80 1.61
CA THR A 360 -34.96 -9.24 1.33
C THR A 360 -34.80 -10.73 1.60
N VAL A 361 -35.19 -11.18 2.80
CA VAL A 361 -35.05 -12.58 3.21
C VAL A 361 -35.96 -13.51 2.38
N ASN A 362 -37.21 -13.13 2.14
CA ASN A 362 -38.12 -13.94 1.33
C ASN A 362 -37.63 -14.07 -0.12
N LYS A 363 -37.06 -13.00 -0.71
CA LYS A 363 -36.48 -13.04 -2.05
C LYS A 363 -35.29 -14.03 -2.12
N LEU A 364 -34.46 -14.10 -1.08
CA LEU A 364 -33.39 -15.10 -0.99
C LEU A 364 -33.93 -16.52 -0.81
N ILE A 365 -34.94 -16.73 0.03
CA ILE A 365 -35.57 -18.05 0.21
C ILE A 365 -36.20 -18.52 -1.11
N ASP A 366 -36.89 -17.65 -1.83
CA ASP A 366 -37.47 -17.98 -3.13
C ASP A 366 -36.39 -18.34 -4.16
N ALA A 367 -35.26 -17.62 -4.16
CA ALA A 367 -34.11 -17.97 -5.00
C ALA A 367 -33.50 -19.34 -4.62
N ILE A 368 -33.40 -19.66 -3.32
CA ILE A 368 -32.95 -20.97 -2.82
C ILE A 368 -33.89 -22.08 -3.30
N VAL A 369 -35.20 -21.88 -3.21
CA VAL A 369 -36.20 -22.83 -3.71
C VAL A 369 -36.06 -23.01 -5.23
N ALA A 370 -35.90 -21.91 -5.97
CA ALA A 370 -35.71 -21.94 -7.43
C ALA A 370 -34.41 -22.68 -7.82
N ALA A 371 -33.36 -22.62 -7.00
CA ALA A 371 -32.13 -23.38 -7.17
C ALA A 371 -32.24 -24.87 -6.77
N GLY A 372 -33.41 -25.32 -6.28
CA GLY A 372 -33.67 -26.70 -5.87
C GLY A 372 -33.41 -26.99 -4.38
N GLY A 373 -33.22 -25.94 -3.57
CA GLY A 373 -33.07 -26.03 -2.12
C GLY A 373 -34.39 -26.15 -1.36
N PRO A 374 -34.34 -26.30 -0.03
CA PRO A 374 -35.53 -26.29 0.81
C PRO A 374 -36.12 -24.88 0.91
N LYS A 375 -37.44 -24.81 1.17
CA LYS A 375 -38.05 -23.58 1.67
C LYS A 375 -37.71 -23.45 3.16
N TYR A 376 -36.71 -22.64 3.48
CA TYR A 376 -36.34 -22.34 4.86
C TYR A 376 -37.40 -21.49 5.55
N ASP A 377 -37.56 -21.69 6.85
CA ASP A 377 -38.11 -20.67 7.76
C ASP A 377 -36.96 -19.82 8.30
N TRP A 378 -37.27 -18.64 8.85
CA TRP A 378 -36.23 -17.73 9.32
C TRP A 378 -36.56 -16.99 10.61
N ARG A 379 -35.51 -16.56 11.33
CA ARG A 379 -35.60 -15.63 12.48
C ARG A 379 -34.50 -14.58 12.39
N SER A 380 -34.85 -13.37 12.82
CA SER A 380 -33.93 -12.24 13.01
C SER A 380 -34.41 -11.41 14.19
N ILE A 381 -33.52 -10.57 14.70
CA ILE A 381 -33.88 -9.42 15.54
C ILE A 381 -33.82 -8.20 14.62
N ASP A 382 -34.84 -7.34 14.68
CA ASP A 382 -34.79 -6.07 13.94
C ASP A 382 -33.81 -5.12 14.65
N PRO A 383 -32.94 -4.44 13.91
CA PRO A 383 -32.03 -3.44 14.43
C PRO A 383 -32.78 -2.19 14.84
N VAL A 384 -32.10 -1.35 15.61
CA VAL A 384 -32.49 0.03 15.87
C VAL A 384 -31.92 0.91 14.76
N ASN A 385 -32.79 1.69 14.11
CA ASN A 385 -32.40 2.58 13.00
C ASN A 385 -31.17 3.44 13.36
N ASP A 386 -30.17 3.43 12.49
CA ASP A 386 -28.90 4.16 12.60
C ASP A 386 -28.05 3.86 13.84
N GLN A 387 -28.37 2.79 14.57
CA GLN A 387 -27.63 2.39 15.76
C GLN A 387 -27.00 1.01 15.62
N ASP A 388 -27.43 0.21 14.65
CA ASP A 388 -26.91 -1.12 14.37
C ASP A 388 -26.56 -1.27 12.88
N GLY A 389 -25.53 -2.07 12.59
CA GLY A 389 -25.08 -2.33 11.21
C GLY A 389 -23.93 -1.42 10.76
N GLY A 390 -23.27 -1.80 9.66
CA GLY A 390 -22.08 -1.12 9.15
C GLY A 390 -22.33 -0.08 8.06
N GLU A 391 -23.40 -0.23 7.27
CA GLU A 391 -23.76 0.69 6.19
C GLU A 391 -24.88 1.63 6.67
N PRO A 392 -24.70 2.97 6.60
CA PRO A 392 -25.73 3.93 6.96
C PRO A 392 -27.05 3.69 6.21
N GLY A 393 -28.18 3.76 6.90
CA GLY A 393 -29.52 3.51 6.35
C GLY A 393 -29.89 2.05 6.09
N GLY A 394 -28.91 1.14 5.92
CA GLY A 394 -29.19 -0.27 5.56
C GLY A 394 -29.42 -1.23 6.73
N ASN A 395 -29.13 -0.78 7.96
CA ASN A 395 -29.24 -1.51 9.23
C ASN A 395 -28.94 -3.01 9.10
N ILE A 396 -27.69 -3.31 8.73
CA ILE A 396 -27.22 -4.65 8.45
C ILE A 396 -27.42 -5.60 9.65
N ARG A 397 -27.97 -6.81 9.40
CA ARG A 397 -28.29 -7.79 10.45
C ARG A 397 -27.84 -9.23 10.15
N GLN A 398 -27.96 -10.05 11.19
CA GLN A 398 -27.83 -11.50 11.13
C GLN A 398 -29.20 -12.16 10.96
N VAL A 399 -29.32 -13.14 10.07
CA VAL A 399 -30.55 -13.91 9.87
C VAL A 399 -30.28 -15.40 9.96
N PHE A 400 -31.06 -16.12 10.77
CA PHE A 400 -30.99 -17.58 10.82
C PHE A 400 -32.04 -18.17 9.90
N LEU A 401 -31.62 -18.84 8.83
CA LEU A 401 -32.46 -19.74 8.03
C LEU A 401 -32.39 -21.14 8.65
N PHE A 402 -33.53 -21.83 8.77
CA PHE A 402 -33.58 -23.20 9.26
C PHE A 402 -34.63 -24.02 8.52
N ASN A 403 -34.30 -25.28 8.23
CA ASN A 403 -35.18 -26.18 7.50
C ASN A 403 -36.26 -26.73 8.45
N PRO A 404 -37.53 -26.33 8.33
CA PRO A 404 -38.58 -26.73 9.28
C PRO A 404 -38.88 -28.23 9.28
N ALA A 405 -38.44 -28.97 8.25
CA ALA A 405 -38.52 -30.43 8.23
C ALA A 405 -37.46 -31.12 9.11
N ARG A 406 -36.50 -30.36 9.66
CA ARG A 406 -35.32 -30.86 10.38
C ARG A 406 -35.16 -30.21 11.76
N VAL A 407 -35.50 -28.93 11.89
CA VAL A 407 -35.27 -28.09 13.08
C VAL A 407 -36.48 -27.18 13.29
N SER A 408 -36.84 -26.89 14.54
CA SER A 408 -38.00 -26.07 14.91
C SER A 408 -37.66 -25.00 15.94
#